data_AF-A0A3M0WG21-F1
#
_entry.id   AF-A0A3M0WG21-F1
#
_cell.length_a   1.000
_cell.length_b   1.000
_cell.length_c   1.000
_cell.angle_alpha   90.00
_cell.angle_beta   90.00
_cell.angle_gamma   90.00
#
_symmetry.space_group_name_H-M   'P 1'
#
loop_
_entity.id
_entity.type
_entity.pdbx_description
1 polymer ?
#
loop_
_entity_poly.entity_id
_entity_poly.type
_entity_poly.pdbx_seq_one_letter_code
_entity_poly.pdbx_strand_id
1 'polypeptide(L)'
;MLESLKHFAEEIVADYGYVGIFFISFTESIIQPVPPDPFITGGTAFGLNVLTAAIIAALGSVLGGIVGYFLGKYLGEPVAKKLLSEKYYEKGEILFRRFGIWAVLIAAITPIPFKVICWLAGIFE
;
A
#
# COMPACT_ATOMS: atom_id res chain seq x y z
N MET A 1 -5.61 -4.20 -19.49
CA MET A 1 -5.08 -3.47 -18.32
C MET A 1 -4.38 -4.40 -17.34
N LEU A 2 -5.04 -5.46 -16.85
CA LEU A 2 -4.38 -6.40 -15.93
C LEU A 2 -3.23 -7.15 -16.60
N GLU A 3 -3.40 -7.61 -17.85
CA GLU A 3 -2.35 -8.32 -18.60
C GLU A 3 -1.16 -7.42 -18.96
N SER A 4 -1.40 -6.15 -19.34
CA SER A 4 -0.31 -5.20 -19.64
C SER A 4 0.54 -4.89 -18.41
N LEU A 5 -0.08 -4.84 -17.23
CA LEU A 5 0.61 -4.66 -15.96
C LEU A 5 1.44 -5.90 -15.58
N LYS A 6 0.91 -7.11 -15.82
CA LYS A 6 1.65 -8.35 -15.64
C LYS A 6 2.86 -8.44 -16.58
N HIS A 7 2.73 -8.00 -17.81
CA HIS A 7 3.84 -8.04 -18.76
C HIS A 7 4.95 -7.05 -18.38
N PHE A 8 4.58 -5.83 -17.96
CA PHE A 8 5.53 -4.83 -17.45
C PHE A 8 6.22 -5.29 -16.16
N ALA A 9 5.46 -5.96 -15.28
CA ALA A 9 5.97 -6.60 -14.09
C ALA A 9 7.01 -7.67 -14.39
N GLU A 10 6.70 -8.55 -15.33
CA GLU A 10 7.57 -9.63 -15.77
C GLU A 10 8.87 -9.09 -16.39
N GLU A 11 8.81 -8.01 -17.17
CA GLU A 11 10.00 -7.32 -17.69
C GLU A 11 10.88 -6.77 -16.56
N ILE A 12 10.29 -6.05 -15.59
CA ILE A 12 11.07 -5.53 -14.45
C ILE A 12 11.67 -6.65 -13.61
N VAL A 13 10.93 -7.73 -13.39
CA VAL A 13 11.44 -8.88 -12.61
C VAL A 13 12.50 -9.65 -13.40
N ALA A 14 12.40 -9.73 -14.73
CA ALA A 14 13.42 -10.32 -15.59
C ALA A 14 14.73 -9.51 -15.55
N ASP A 15 14.63 -8.18 -15.58
CA ASP A 15 15.81 -7.29 -15.65
C ASP A 15 16.43 -7.03 -14.27
N TYR A 16 15.62 -6.95 -13.20
CA TYR A 16 16.06 -6.53 -11.86
C TYR A 16 15.89 -7.58 -10.75
N GLY A 17 15.26 -8.72 -11.06
CA GLY A 17 15.08 -9.84 -10.12
C GLY A 17 14.39 -9.43 -8.82
N TYR A 18 14.96 -9.82 -7.69
CA TYR A 18 14.42 -9.52 -6.35
C TYR A 18 14.31 -8.01 -6.06
N VAL A 19 15.20 -7.19 -6.61
CA VAL A 19 15.16 -5.73 -6.40
C VAL A 19 13.95 -5.12 -7.08
N GLY A 20 13.59 -5.62 -8.27
CA GLY A 20 12.36 -5.25 -8.97
C GLY A 20 11.12 -5.53 -8.12
N ILE A 21 11.05 -6.74 -7.54
CA ILE A 21 9.95 -7.14 -6.63
C ILE A 21 9.85 -6.18 -5.44
N PHE A 22 10.97 -5.82 -4.82
CA PHE A 22 10.98 -4.89 -3.69
C PHE A 22 10.37 -3.53 -4.04
N PHE A 23 10.86 -2.87 -5.10
CA PHE A 23 10.41 -1.52 -5.45
C PHE A 23 8.97 -1.50 -5.93
N ILE A 24 8.54 -2.54 -6.64
CA ILE A 24 7.15 -2.70 -7.02
C ILE A 24 6.27 -2.83 -5.77
N SER A 25 6.55 -3.76 -4.86
CA SER A 25 5.75 -3.93 -3.64
C SER A 25 5.79 -2.71 -2.72
N PHE A 26 6.90 -1.97 -2.72
CA PHE A 26 7.07 -0.72 -1.99
C PHE A 26 6.18 0.39 -2.56
N THR A 27 6.27 0.66 -3.87
CA THR A 27 5.49 1.72 -4.54
C THR A 27 3.99 1.40 -4.56
N GLU A 28 3.66 0.13 -4.81
CA GLU A 28 2.30 -0.39 -4.67
C GLU A 28 1.72 -0.03 -3.30
N SER A 29 2.49 -0.26 -2.25
CA SER A 29 2.05 -0.08 -0.88
C SER A 29 1.77 1.36 -0.49
N ILE A 30 2.16 2.33 -1.32
CA ILE A 30 1.96 3.76 -1.07
C ILE A 30 0.72 4.31 -1.81
N ILE A 31 0.48 3.91 -3.08
CA ILE A 31 -0.47 4.65 -3.96
C ILE A 31 -1.50 3.74 -4.68
N GLN A 32 -1.16 2.47 -4.91
CA GLN A 32 -1.87 1.36 -5.60
C GLN A 32 -2.73 1.66 -6.85
N PRO A 33 -2.61 0.81 -7.90
CA PRO A 33 -3.68 -0.19 -8.08
C PRO A 33 -3.21 -1.54 -8.67
N VAL A 34 -2.27 -2.27 -8.07
CA VAL A 34 -1.97 -3.67 -8.49
C VAL A 34 -1.60 -4.54 -7.29
N PRO A 35 -2.17 -5.74 -7.08
CA PRO A 35 -1.74 -6.67 -6.01
C PRO A 35 -0.32 -7.20 -6.24
N PRO A 36 0.45 -7.61 -5.22
CA PRO A 36 1.82 -8.12 -5.35
C PRO A 36 1.87 -9.56 -5.90
N ASP A 37 0.74 -10.28 -5.89
CA ASP A 37 0.62 -11.69 -6.26
C ASP A 37 1.10 -12.04 -7.69
N PRO A 38 0.80 -11.23 -8.73
CA PRO A 38 1.29 -11.51 -10.09
C PRO A 38 2.82 -11.42 -10.18
N PHE A 39 3.45 -10.59 -9.35
CA PHE A 39 4.90 -10.37 -9.38
C PHE A 39 5.68 -11.52 -8.76
N ILE A 40 5.18 -12.06 -7.63
CA ILE A 40 5.75 -13.26 -7.00
C ILE A 40 5.60 -14.46 -7.95
N THR A 41 4.44 -14.60 -8.61
CA THR A 41 4.19 -15.69 -9.56
C THR A 41 5.07 -15.58 -10.80
N GLY A 42 5.22 -14.37 -11.37
CA GLY A 42 6.13 -14.12 -12.50
C GLY A 42 7.59 -14.43 -12.18
N GLY A 43 8.07 -14.10 -10.97
CA GLY A 43 9.45 -14.41 -10.55
C GLY A 43 9.78 -15.91 -10.55
N THR A 44 8.79 -16.77 -10.30
CA THR A 44 8.99 -18.22 -10.39
C THR A 44 9.29 -18.71 -11.81
N ALA A 45 8.72 -18.05 -12.81
CA ALA A 45 8.98 -18.35 -14.22
C ALA A 45 10.42 -18.02 -14.64
N PHE A 46 11.07 -17.09 -13.91
CA PHE A 46 12.48 -16.70 -14.12
C PHE A 46 13.46 -17.42 -13.18
N GLY A 47 13.02 -18.45 -12.45
CA GLY A 47 13.88 -19.24 -11.57
C GLY A 47 14.21 -18.59 -10.22
N LEU A 48 13.52 -17.51 -9.83
CA LEU A 48 13.66 -16.92 -8.51
C LEU A 48 13.02 -17.82 -7.45
N ASN A 49 13.63 -17.87 -6.27
CA ASN A 49 13.07 -18.61 -5.14
C ASN A 49 11.81 -17.90 -4.64
N VAL A 50 10.68 -18.60 -4.67
CA VAL A 50 9.36 -18.11 -4.24
C VAL A 50 9.41 -17.52 -2.82
N LEU A 51 10.09 -18.20 -1.90
CA LEU A 51 10.14 -17.80 -0.50
C LEU A 51 10.95 -16.51 -0.34
N THR A 52 12.09 -16.40 -1.03
CA THR A 52 12.90 -15.18 -1.04
C THR A 52 12.14 -14.02 -1.67
N ALA A 53 11.46 -14.24 -2.78
CA ALA A 53 10.61 -13.25 -3.45
C ALA A 53 9.47 -12.78 -2.52
N ALA A 54 8.78 -13.69 -1.83
CA ALA A 54 7.72 -13.36 -0.89
C ALA A 54 8.22 -12.54 0.31
N ILE A 55 9.38 -12.90 0.87
CA ILE A 55 9.99 -12.14 1.97
C ILE A 55 10.33 -10.72 1.51
N ILE A 56 10.93 -10.58 0.33
CA ILE A 56 11.34 -9.27 -0.20
C ILE A 56 10.13 -8.40 -0.55
N ALA A 57 9.08 -8.99 -1.13
CA ALA A 57 7.80 -8.32 -1.36
C ALA A 57 7.17 -7.85 -0.03
N ALA A 58 7.18 -8.69 1.00
CA ALA A 58 6.66 -8.34 2.32
C ALA A 58 7.44 -7.17 2.95
N LEU A 59 8.78 -7.19 2.87
CA LEU A 59 9.62 -6.09 3.35
C LEU A 59 9.35 -4.79 2.59
N GLY A 60 9.25 -4.86 1.25
CA GLY A 60 8.88 -3.71 0.42
C GLY A 60 7.51 -3.16 0.82
N SER A 61 6.53 -4.03 1.05
CA SER A 61 5.17 -3.66 1.44
C SER A 61 5.11 -2.99 2.81
N VAL A 62 5.80 -3.52 3.81
CA VAL A 62 5.89 -2.93 5.15
C VAL A 62 6.54 -1.54 5.08
N LEU A 63 7.67 -1.42 4.39
CA LEU A 63 8.37 -0.14 4.24
C LEU A 63 7.54 0.88 3.47
N GLY A 64 6.85 0.46 2.41
CA GLY A 64 5.92 1.30 1.66
C GLY A 64 4.75 1.75 2.52
N GLY A 65 4.22 0.88 3.38
CA GLY A 65 3.19 1.24 4.35
C GLY A 65 3.66 2.28 5.38
N ILE A 66 4.87 2.13 5.90
CA ILE A 66 5.49 3.12 6.82
C ILE A 66 5.65 4.47 6.12
N VAL A 67 6.15 4.47 4.88
CA VAL A 67 6.29 5.71 4.10
C VAL A 67 4.93 6.32 3.81
N GLY A 68 3.93 5.52 3.43
CA GLY A 68 2.55 5.97 3.23
C GLY A 68 1.93 6.60 4.48
N TYR A 69 2.20 6.05 5.66
CA TYR A 69 1.79 6.64 6.94
C TYR A 69 2.42 8.02 7.16
N PHE A 70 3.74 8.16 6.98
CA PHE A 70 4.41 9.45 7.13
C PHE A 70 3.98 10.46 6.07
N LEU A 71 3.73 10.02 4.84
CA LEU A 71 3.16 10.86 3.79
C LEU A 71 1.76 11.34 4.18
N GLY A 72 0.91 10.48 4.74
CA GLY A 72 -0.39 10.86 5.31
C GLY A 72 -0.25 11.89 6.44
N LYS A 73 0.73 11.70 7.33
CA LYS A 73 0.99 12.59 8.48
C LYS A 73 1.43 13.99 8.09
N TYR A 74 2.35 14.11 7.13
CA TYR A 74 2.92 15.41 6.76
C TYR A 74 2.20 16.09 5.60
N LEU A 75 1.64 15.32 4.67
CA LEU A 75 1.07 15.83 3.41
C LEU A 75 -0.41 15.48 3.24
N GLY A 76 -0.97 14.66 4.11
CA GLY A 76 -2.30 14.09 3.91
C GLY A 76 -3.43 15.05 4.24
N GLU A 77 -3.28 16.02 5.15
CA GLU A 77 -4.36 16.97 5.50
C GLU A 77 -4.94 17.75 4.29
N PRO A 78 -4.12 18.41 3.42
CA PRO A 78 -4.65 19.10 2.25
C PRO A 78 -5.26 18.13 1.21
N VAL A 79 -4.75 16.91 1.13
CA VAL A 79 -5.28 15.86 0.24
C VAL A 79 -6.62 15.34 0.76
N ALA A 80 -6.73 15.11 2.07
CA ALA A 80 -7.92 14.64 2.75
C ALA A 80 -9.06 15.64 2.64
N LYS A 81 -8.80 16.94 2.87
CA LYS A 81 -9.78 18.01 2.69
C LYS A 81 -10.29 18.15 1.26
N LYS A 82 -9.52 17.70 0.27
CA LYS A 82 -9.90 17.73 -1.15
C LYS A 82 -10.62 16.46 -1.63
N LEU A 83 -10.24 15.29 -1.09
CA LEU A 83 -10.77 13.99 -1.49
C LEU A 83 -11.97 13.53 -0.66
N LEU A 84 -12.04 13.92 0.62
CA LEU A 84 -13.14 13.57 1.52
C LEU A 84 -14.11 14.74 1.63
N SER A 85 -15.40 14.47 1.70
CA SER A 85 -16.35 15.49 2.13
C SER A 85 -16.16 15.78 3.62
N GLU A 86 -16.47 17.02 4.05
CA GLU A 86 -16.32 17.46 5.45
C GLU A 86 -16.92 16.46 6.45
N LYS A 87 -18.08 15.90 6.13
CA LYS A 87 -18.77 14.90 6.96
C LYS A 87 -17.95 13.62 7.18
N TYR A 88 -17.20 13.14 6.17
CA TYR A 88 -16.36 11.97 6.31
C TYR A 88 -15.03 12.30 6.99
N TYR A 89 -14.51 13.51 6.77
CA TYR A 89 -13.32 14.01 7.45
C TYR A 89 -13.55 14.12 8.97
N GLU A 90 -14.63 14.79 9.40
CA GLU A 90 -14.97 14.92 10.82
C GLU A 90 -15.22 13.56 11.50
N LYS A 91 -15.90 12.63 10.81
CA LYS A 91 -16.10 11.27 11.33
C LYS A 91 -14.78 10.52 11.50
N GLY A 92 -13.85 10.67 10.57
CA GLY A 92 -12.50 10.11 10.65
C GLY A 92 -11.76 10.69 11.85
N GLU A 93 -11.74 12.02 11.98
CA GLU A 93 -11.09 12.71 13.09
C GLU A 93 -11.65 12.28 14.45
N ILE A 94 -12.98 12.21 14.61
CA ILE A 94 -13.60 11.75 15.86
C ILE A 94 -13.22 10.30 16.16
N LEU A 95 -13.21 9.42 15.15
CA LEU A 95 -12.88 8.01 15.31
C LEU A 95 -11.42 7.84 15.75
N PHE A 96 -10.49 8.51 15.07
CA PHE A 96 -9.06 8.45 15.39
C PHE A 96 -8.74 9.15 16.72
N ARG A 97 -9.38 10.27 17.07
CA ARG A 97 -9.26 10.88 18.41
C ARG A 97 -9.75 9.97 19.53
N ARG A 98 -10.81 9.18 19.29
CA ARG A 98 -11.43 8.33 20.33
C ARG A 98 -10.76 6.97 20.48
N PHE A 99 -10.32 6.37 19.37
CA PHE A 99 -9.80 5.00 19.36
C PHE A 99 -8.30 4.92 19.04
N GLY A 100 -7.67 6.02 18.61
CA GLY A 100 -6.25 6.05 18.25
C GLY A 100 -5.92 4.97 17.23
N ILE A 101 -4.90 4.16 17.50
CA ILE A 101 -4.49 3.07 16.63
C ILE A 101 -5.58 1.99 16.43
N TRP A 102 -6.51 1.85 17.39
CA TRP A 102 -7.65 0.92 17.25
C TRP A 102 -8.67 1.38 16.20
N ALA A 103 -8.65 2.67 15.82
CA ALA A 103 -9.46 3.17 14.71
C ALA A 103 -9.09 2.50 13.39
N VAL A 104 -7.82 2.11 13.20
CA VAL A 104 -7.35 1.36 12.03
C VAL A 104 -8.02 -0.01 11.95
N LEU A 105 -8.16 -0.70 13.08
CA LEU A 105 -8.81 -2.01 13.16
C LEU A 105 -10.31 -1.90 12.89
N ILE A 106 -10.96 -0.85 13.42
CA ILE A 106 -12.38 -0.59 13.15
C ILE A 106 -12.59 -0.25 11.67
N ALA A 107 -11.71 0.58 11.10
CA ALA A 107 -11.73 0.92 9.69
C ALA A 107 -11.48 -0.30 8.80
N ALA A 108 -10.65 -1.26 9.23
CA ALA A 108 -10.39 -2.49 8.47
C ALA A 108 -11.61 -3.40 8.32
N ILE A 109 -12.64 -3.24 9.16
CA ILE A 109 -13.92 -3.94 9.04
C ILE A 109 -14.81 -3.30 7.95
N THR A 110 -14.52 -2.06 7.56
CA THR A 110 -15.24 -1.37 6.48
C THR A 110 -14.72 -1.81 5.12
N PRO A 111 -15.52 -1.72 4.03
CA PRO A 111 -15.07 -2.03 2.67
C PRO A 111 -14.10 -0.98 2.10
N ILE A 112 -13.43 -0.20 2.95
CA ILE A 112 -12.45 0.82 2.57
C ILE A 112 -11.12 0.11 2.29
N PRO A 113 -10.45 0.40 1.17
CA PRO A 113 -9.13 -0.15 0.89
C PRO A 113 -8.13 0.12 2.03
N PHE A 114 -7.43 -0.92 2.48
CA PHE A 114 -6.51 -0.84 3.63
C PHE A 114 -5.46 0.28 3.51
N LYS A 115 -4.97 0.57 2.30
CA LYS A 115 -3.98 1.64 2.07
C LYS A 115 -4.57 3.04 2.31
N VAL A 116 -5.85 3.25 2.00
CA VAL A 116 -6.57 4.49 2.34
C VAL A 116 -6.63 4.61 3.86
N ILE A 117 -6.87 3.53 4.59
CA ILE A 117 -6.86 3.52 6.05
C ILE A 117 -5.46 3.91 6.59
N CYS A 118 -4.37 3.42 6.00
CA CYS A 118 -3.01 3.81 6.39
C CYS A 118 -2.75 5.31 6.21
N TRP A 119 -3.22 5.88 5.09
CA TRP A 119 -3.13 7.33 4.87
C TRP A 119 -3.98 8.11 5.88
N LEU A 120 -5.23 7.69 6.11
CA LEU A 120 -6.12 8.30 7.08
C LEU A 120 -5.57 8.22 8.51
N ALA A 121 -4.90 7.12 8.86
CA ALA A 121 -4.23 6.97 10.14
C ALA A 121 -3.09 7.98 10.32
N GLY A 122 -2.31 8.24 9.27
CA GLY A 122 -1.32 9.32 9.30
C GLY A 122 -1.97 10.70 9.41
N ILE A 123 -3.06 10.95 8.70
CA ILE A 123 -3.76 12.25 8.67
C ILE A 123 -4.36 12.64 10.03
N PHE A 124 -4.90 11.67 10.77
CA PHE A 124 -5.70 11.91 11.97
C PHE A 124 -5.00 11.56 13.29
N GLU A 125 -3.72 11.19 13.25
CA GLU A 125 -2.86 10.96 14.44
C GLU A 125 -1.95 12.15 14.74
#